data_AF-A0A2N6SRE4-F1
#
_entry.id   AF-A0A2N6SRE4-F1
#
_cell.length_a   1.000
_cell.length_b   1.000
_cell.length_c   1.000
_cell.angle_alpha   90.00
_cell.angle_beta   90.00
_cell.angle_gamma   90.00
#
_symmetry.space_group_name_H-M   'P 1'
#
loop_
_entity.id
_entity.type
_entity.pdbx_description
1 polymer ?
#
loop_
_entity_poly.entity_id
_entity_poly.type
_entity_poly.pdbx_seq_one_letter_code
_entity_poly.pdbx_strand_id
1 'polypeptide(L)'
;MDLIHTYGIESKILKQFDASLEELERSLYLFNTSLGLYSQIIGLGNYIIIAISFSLGGYFVINGKLTVGGLIAITQIINMMMGPIGESTTAIMEIKGASKIKDKITNLLTYTKANDFYITENTFDYIKLDNMCYKNDDSEFSLNNINLKIEKNKKYVILGHSGSGKSTLLKILANILSNTSGNLYLNESEYSIHKNISQMISFVSQETFIFNDTLKNNITLYNEYSDEEINKAIEFSLLENLKDRKIQQESNLQDTLSGGERKKIGLARAILNDTDVILLDELNSSLDSTSSKILEDRIFDLKDKTIVMVTHKINYHNLVKADEIICMDDGEIVENGNLEELLEKQGYFYRNFGELYGKYFRD
;
A
#
# COMPACT_ATOMS: atom_id res chain seq x y z
N MET A 1 10.99 -21.75 0.17
CA MET A 1 11.63 -23.04 -0.18
C MET A 1 12.78 -23.35 0.77
N ASP A 2 13.72 -22.44 0.97
CA ASP A 2 14.87 -22.65 1.86
C ASP A 2 14.46 -23.05 3.29
N LEU A 3 13.48 -22.36 3.89
CA LEU A 3 12.97 -22.71 5.22
C LEU A 3 12.31 -24.10 5.26
N ILE A 4 11.65 -24.53 4.19
CA ILE A 4 11.04 -25.87 4.14
C ILE A 4 12.14 -26.94 4.06
N HIS A 5 13.17 -26.71 3.25
CA HIS A 5 14.32 -27.59 3.09
C HIS A 5 15.21 -27.67 4.32
N THR A 6 15.54 -26.53 4.94
CA THR A 6 16.40 -26.48 6.12
C THR A 6 15.77 -27.20 7.31
N TYR A 7 14.44 -27.17 7.42
CA TYR A 7 13.71 -27.81 8.51
C TYR A 7 13.17 -29.21 8.16
N GLY A 8 13.40 -29.72 6.94
CA GLY A 8 12.97 -31.06 6.52
C GLY A 8 11.45 -31.27 6.58
N ILE A 9 10.66 -30.22 6.37
CA ILE A 9 9.19 -30.23 6.50
C ILE A 9 8.46 -30.39 5.16
N GLU A 10 9.15 -30.74 4.08
CA GLU A 10 8.60 -30.90 2.73
C GLU A 10 7.43 -31.87 2.72
N SER A 11 7.59 -33.02 3.37
CA SER A 11 6.54 -34.04 3.47
C SER A 11 5.26 -33.52 4.13
N LYS A 12 5.39 -32.61 5.11
CA LYS A 12 4.25 -32.02 5.82
C LYS A 12 3.53 -30.98 4.96
N ILE A 13 4.28 -30.16 4.23
CA ILE A 13 3.72 -29.17 3.30
C ILE A 13 3.06 -29.85 2.11
N LEU A 14 3.70 -30.87 1.52
CA LEU A 14 3.12 -31.68 0.46
C LEU A 14 1.82 -32.33 0.91
N LYS A 15 1.79 -32.91 2.12
CA LYS A 15 0.56 -33.50 2.68
C LYS A 15 -0.57 -32.47 2.86
N GLN A 16 -0.27 -31.23 3.24
CA GLN A 16 -1.28 -30.16 3.34
C GLN A 16 -1.78 -29.72 1.96
N PHE A 17 -0.88 -29.64 0.98
CA PHE A 17 -1.23 -29.33 -0.38
C PHE A 17 -2.11 -30.43 -0.98
N ASP A 18 -1.73 -31.70 -0.83
CA ASP A 18 -2.48 -32.86 -1.29
C ASP A 18 -3.88 -32.91 -0.67
N ALA A 19 -4.00 -32.68 0.64
CA ALA A 19 -5.30 -32.61 1.31
C ALA A 19 -6.21 -31.50 0.74
N SER A 20 -5.64 -30.33 0.43
CA SER A 20 -6.38 -29.22 -0.18
C SER A 20 -6.79 -29.55 -1.63
N LEU A 21 -5.93 -30.26 -2.34
CA LEU A 21 -6.15 -30.68 -3.72
C LEU A 21 -7.23 -31.77 -3.78
N GLU A 22 -7.20 -32.76 -2.88
CA GLU A 22 -8.26 -33.77 -2.72
C GLU A 22 -9.62 -33.14 -2.42
N GLU A 23 -9.67 -32.11 -1.55
CA GLU A 23 -10.91 -31.40 -1.26
C GLU A 23 -11.44 -30.66 -2.50
N LEU A 24 -10.56 -29.99 -3.25
CA LEU A 24 -10.91 -29.32 -4.50
C LEU A 24 -11.41 -30.32 -5.55
N GLU A 25 -10.70 -31.43 -5.75
CA GLU A 25 -11.08 -32.50 -6.69
C GLU A 25 -12.43 -33.11 -6.31
N ARG A 26 -12.66 -33.37 -5.02
CA ARG A 26 -13.94 -33.88 -4.53
C ARG A 26 -15.07 -32.90 -4.80
N SER A 27 -14.84 -31.60 -4.56
CA SER A 27 -15.81 -30.55 -4.85
C SER A 27 -16.15 -30.46 -6.34
N LEU A 28 -15.12 -30.46 -7.20
CA LEU A 28 -15.29 -30.46 -8.66
C LEU A 28 -16.00 -31.73 -9.15
N TYR A 29 -15.67 -32.89 -8.59
CA TYR A 29 -16.31 -34.15 -8.92
C TYR A 29 -17.81 -34.13 -8.57
N LEU A 30 -18.17 -33.71 -7.35
CA LEU A 30 -19.57 -33.59 -6.94
C LEU A 30 -20.34 -32.58 -7.79
N PHE A 31 -19.70 -31.46 -8.12
CA PHE A 31 -20.26 -30.44 -9.00
C PHE A 31 -20.53 -30.98 -10.40
N ASN A 32 -19.53 -31.59 -11.04
CA ASN A 32 -19.65 -32.16 -12.39
C ASN A 32 -20.65 -33.33 -12.43
N THR A 33 -20.69 -34.15 -11.37
CA THR A 33 -21.68 -35.23 -11.24
C THR A 33 -23.08 -34.67 -11.16
N SER A 34 -23.29 -33.59 -10.40
CA SER A 34 -24.59 -32.92 -10.28
C SER A 34 -25.04 -32.31 -11.61
N LEU A 35 -24.12 -31.67 -12.35
CA LEU A 35 -24.38 -31.18 -13.71
C LEU A 35 -24.72 -32.32 -14.68
N GLY A 36 -24.00 -33.44 -14.59
CA GLY A 36 -24.26 -34.62 -15.40
C GLY A 36 -25.65 -35.20 -15.15
N LEU A 37 -26.04 -35.37 -13.88
CA LEU A 37 -27.38 -35.82 -13.51
C LEU A 37 -28.47 -34.85 -13.99
N TYR A 38 -28.24 -33.54 -13.86
CA TYR A 38 -29.15 -32.52 -14.36
C TYR A 38 -29.34 -32.62 -15.89
N SER A 39 -28.25 -32.76 -16.64
CA SER A 39 -28.29 -32.96 -18.10
C SER A 39 -29.08 -34.21 -18.48
N GLN A 40 -28.89 -35.33 -17.75
CA GLN A 40 -29.65 -36.56 -17.98
C GLN A 40 -31.14 -36.39 -17.68
N ILE A 41 -31.52 -35.67 -16.62
CA ILE A 41 -32.93 -35.40 -16.28
C ILE A 41 -33.60 -34.60 -17.40
N ILE A 42 -32.94 -33.56 -17.93
CA ILE A 42 -33.48 -32.80 -19.08
C ILE A 42 -33.60 -33.69 -20.30
N GLY A 43 -32.57 -34.50 -20.60
CA GLY A 43 -32.59 -35.42 -21.73
C GLY A 43 -33.76 -36.40 -21.68
N LEU A 44 -33.98 -37.04 -20.53
CA LEU A 44 -35.12 -37.94 -20.30
C LEU A 44 -36.46 -37.19 -20.41
N GLY A 45 -36.55 -35.99 -19.83
CA GLY A 45 -37.72 -35.13 -19.97
C GLY A 45 -38.06 -34.83 -21.42
N ASN A 46 -37.05 -34.50 -22.23
CA ASN A 46 -37.22 -34.24 -23.66
C ASN A 46 -37.78 -35.47 -24.41
N TYR A 47 -37.22 -36.66 -24.17
CA TYR A 47 -37.74 -37.88 -24.79
C TYR A 47 -39.19 -38.18 -24.42
N ILE A 48 -39.57 -37.95 -23.17
CA ILE A 48 -40.96 -38.12 -22.71
C ILE A 48 -41.88 -37.12 -23.42
N ILE A 49 -41.49 -35.85 -23.51
CA ILE A 49 -42.29 -34.82 -24.20
C ILE A 49 -42.45 -35.18 -25.68
N ILE A 50 -41.40 -35.65 -26.36
CA ILE A 50 -41.46 -36.11 -27.75
C ILE A 50 -42.42 -37.30 -27.87
N ALA A 51 -42.34 -38.29 -26.98
CA ALA A 51 -43.22 -39.46 -26.99
C ALA A 51 -44.69 -39.06 -26.81
N ILE A 52 -44.98 -38.11 -25.91
CA ILE A 52 -46.32 -37.56 -25.70
C ILE A 52 -46.79 -36.80 -26.95
N SER A 53 -45.91 -35.97 -27.55
CA SER A 53 -46.19 -35.22 -28.78
C SER A 53 -46.60 -36.16 -29.91
N PHE A 54 -45.82 -37.22 -30.18
CA PHE A 54 -46.14 -38.19 -31.21
C PHE A 54 -47.40 -39.01 -30.91
N SER A 55 -47.63 -39.38 -29.65
CA SER A 55 -48.80 -40.17 -29.26
C SER A 55 -50.10 -39.37 -29.40
N LEU A 56 -50.16 -38.18 -28.80
CA LEU A 56 -51.34 -37.31 -28.86
C LEU A 56 -51.51 -36.70 -30.25
N GLY A 57 -50.41 -36.23 -30.84
CA GLY A 57 -50.40 -35.68 -32.18
C GLY A 57 -50.83 -36.71 -33.22
N GLY A 58 -50.31 -37.94 -33.13
CA GLY A 58 -50.73 -39.06 -33.97
C GLY A 58 -52.23 -39.37 -33.83
N TYR A 59 -52.77 -39.37 -32.61
CA TYR A 59 -54.21 -39.51 -32.37
C TYR A 59 -55.03 -38.40 -33.05
N PHE A 60 -54.57 -37.14 -33.02
CA PHE A 60 -55.26 -36.04 -33.70
C PHE A 60 -55.13 -36.10 -35.22
N VAL A 61 -54.02 -36.60 -35.75
CA VAL A 61 -53.83 -36.84 -37.18
C VAL A 61 -54.81 -37.91 -37.68
N ILE A 62 -54.93 -39.04 -36.96
CA ILE A 62 -55.85 -40.13 -37.31
C ILE A 62 -57.31 -39.65 -37.32
N ASN A 63 -57.68 -38.77 -36.38
CA ASN A 63 -59.02 -38.18 -36.30
C ASN A 63 -59.26 -37.01 -37.27
N GLY A 64 -58.30 -36.70 -38.16
CA GLY A 64 -58.42 -35.62 -39.14
C GLY A 64 -58.40 -34.20 -38.57
N LYS A 65 -58.03 -34.03 -37.29
CA LYS A 65 -57.96 -32.73 -36.61
C LYS A 65 -56.60 -32.03 -36.74
N LEU A 66 -55.57 -32.76 -37.16
CA LEU A 66 -54.20 -32.25 -37.33
C LEU A 66 -53.60 -32.82 -38.62
N THR A 67 -52.79 -32.04 -39.33
CA THR A 67 -52.03 -32.54 -40.49
C THR A 67 -50.71 -33.16 -40.02
N VAL A 68 -50.16 -34.10 -40.81
CA VAL A 68 -48.83 -34.68 -40.53
C VAL A 68 -47.75 -33.60 -40.45
N GLY A 69 -47.81 -32.60 -41.34
CA GLY A 69 -46.92 -31.44 -41.30
C GLY A 69 -47.05 -30.62 -40.01
N GLY A 70 -48.27 -30.47 -39.49
CA GLY A 70 -48.52 -29.81 -38.20
C GLY A 70 -47.88 -30.53 -37.02
N LEU A 71 -47.91 -31.86 -36.99
CA LEU A 71 -47.23 -32.66 -35.96
C LEU A 71 -45.70 -32.49 -35.98
N ILE A 72 -45.10 -32.49 -37.18
CA ILE A 72 -43.67 -32.27 -37.36
C ILE A 72 -43.29 -30.87 -36.88
N ALA A 73 -44.07 -29.84 -37.22
CA ALA A 73 -43.85 -28.46 -36.79
C ALA A 73 -43.93 -28.32 -35.26
N ILE A 74 -44.93 -28.92 -34.61
CA ILE A 74 -45.07 -28.90 -33.14
C ILE A 74 -43.84 -29.56 -32.49
N THR A 75 -43.40 -30.70 -33.02
CA THR A 75 -42.23 -31.42 -32.47
C THR A 75 -40.93 -30.62 -32.64
N GLN A 76 -40.76 -29.91 -33.76
CA GLN A 76 -39.61 -29.02 -33.96
C GLN A 76 -39.62 -27.83 -32.99
N ILE A 77 -40.78 -27.20 -32.76
CA ILE A 77 -40.91 -26.09 -31.80
C ILE A 77 -40.54 -26.56 -30.40
N ILE A 78 -41.01 -27.74 -29.98
CA ILE A 78 -40.67 -28.33 -28.67
C ILE A 78 -39.15 -28.51 -28.53
N ASN A 79 -38.50 -29.09 -29.54
CA ASN A 79 -37.04 -29.27 -29.51
C ASN A 79 -36.29 -27.93 -29.45
N MET A 80 -36.76 -26.92 -30.18
CA MET A 80 -36.18 -25.57 -30.16
C MET A 80 -36.32 -24.90 -28.78
N MET A 81 -37.36 -25.22 -28.01
CA MET A 81 -37.56 -24.70 -26.66
C MET A 81 -36.71 -25.41 -25.61
N MET A 82 -36.41 -26.69 -25.79
CA MET A 82 -35.64 -27.46 -24.80
C MET A 82 -34.18 -27.02 -24.69
N GLY A 83 -33.56 -26.57 -25.79
CA GLY A 83 -32.18 -26.04 -25.79
C GLY A 83 -31.99 -24.89 -24.79
N PRO A 84 -32.70 -23.75 -24.94
CA PRO A 84 -32.61 -22.63 -24.02
C PRO A 84 -32.99 -22.95 -22.58
N ILE A 85 -33.95 -23.86 -22.36
CA ILE A 85 -34.32 -24.31 -21.01
C ILE A 85 -33.14 -25.02 -20.34
N GLY A 86 -32.41 -25.85 -21.08
CA GLY A 86 -31.20 -26.51 -20.59
C GLY A 86 -30.12 -25.51 -20.18
N GLU A 87 -29.85 -24.53 -21.04
CA GLU A 87 -28.82 -23.51 -20.83
C GLU A 87 -29.17 -22.50 -19.72
N SER A 88 -30.46 -22.26 -19.47
CA SER A 88 -30.92 -21.26 -18.49
C SER A 88 -30.42 -21.53 -17.06
N THR A 89 -30.28 -22.79 -16.66
CA THR A 89 -29.78 -23.14 -15.33
C THR A 89 -28.29 -22.83 -15.19
N THR A 90 -27.49 -23.09 -16.24
CA THR A 90 -26.08 -22.68 -16.28
C THR A 90 -25.96 -21.17 -16.22
N ALA A 91 -26.78 -20.45 -17.00
CA ALA A 91 -26.81 -18.99 -16.98
C ALA A 91 -27.15 -18.43 -15.59
N ILE A 92 -28.11 -19.02 -14.87
CA ILE A 92 -28.46 -18.62 -13.49
C ILE A 92 -27.26 -18.81 -12.53
N MET A 93 -26.50 -19.89 -12.70
CA MET A 93 -25.31 -20.15 -11.88
C MET A 93 -24.18 -19.16 -12.19
N GLU A 94 -23.93 -18.86 -13.46
CA GLU A 94 -22.94 -17.86 -13.89
C GLU A 94 -23.30 -16.46 -13.39
N ILE A 95 -24.58 -16.06 -13.48
CA ILE A 95 -25.05 -14.76 -12.96
C ILE A 95 -24.80 -14.65 -11.45
N LYS A 96 -25.08 -15.71 -10.68
CA LYS A 96 -24.81 -15.73 -9.23
C LYS A 96 -23.32 -15.67 -8.89
N GLY A 97 -22.47 -16.30 -9.71
CA GLY A 97 -21.02 -16.21 -9.57
C GLY A 97 -20.51 -14.78 -9.84
N ALA A 98 -20.97 -14.19 -10.95
CA ALA A 98 -20.59 -12.85 -11.37
C ALA A 98 -21.09 -11.76 -10.40
N SER A 99 -22.27 -11.93 -9.78
CA SER A 99 -22.81 -10.93 -8.84
C SER A 99 -21.89 -10.71 -7.64
N LYS A 100 -21.28 -11.77 -7.09
CA LYS A 100 -20.34 -11.66 -5.97
C LYS A 100 -19.08 -10.85 -6.34
N ILE A 101 -18.59 -11.03 -7.56
CA ILE A 101 -17.45 -10.28 -8.09
C ILE A 101 -17.84 -8.82 -8.29
N LYS A 102 -19.03 -8.58 -8.87
CA LYS A 102 -19.59 -7.23 -9.05
C LYS A 102 -19.74 -6.51 -7.71
N ASP A 103 -20.25 -7.15 -6.68
CA ASP A 103 -20.42 -6.54 -5.36
C ASP A 103 -19.06 -6.13 -4.77
N LYS A 104 -18.06 -7.00 -4.88
CA LYS A 104 -16.68 -6.70 -4.46
C LYS A 104 -16.10 -5.50 -5.22
N ILE A 105 -16.26 -5.46 -6.54
CA ILE A 105 -15.80 -4.34 -7.38
C ILE A 105 -16.55 -3.05 -7.02
N THR A 106 -17.86 -3.11 -6.84
CA THR A 106 -18.71 -1.94 -6.53
C THR A 106 -18.30 -1.31 -5.19
N ASN A 107 -18.02 -2.15 -4.18
CA ASN A 107 -17.51 -1.67 -2.90
C ASN A 107 -16.15 -0.97 -3.02
N LEU A 108 -15.24 -1.49 -3.86
CA LEU A 108 -13.94 -0.86 -4.12
C LEU A 108 -14.08 0.47 -4.88
N LEU A 109 -15.02 0.57 -5.82
CA LEU A 109 -15.27 1.79 -6.60
C LEU A 109 -15.98 2.90 -5.80
N THR A 110 -16.66 2.55 -4.70
CA THR A 110 -17.34 3.54 -3.86
C THR A 110 -16.32 4.34 -3.02
N TYR A 111 -15.09 3.86 -2.88
CA TYR A 111 -14.01 4.50 -2.12
C TYR A 111 -13.34 5.69 -2.86
N THR A 112 -13.65 5.93 -4.14
CA THR A 112 -12.86 6.82 -5.02
C THR A 112 -13.54 8.12 -5.47
N LYS A 113 -14.39 8.72 -4.63
CA LYS A 113 -14.80 10.13 -4.82
C LYS A 113 -14.72 10.93 -3.52
N ALA A 114 -13.50 11.22 -3.06
CA ALA A 114 -13.29 12.38 -2.22
C ALA A 114 -13.44 13.63 -3.10
N ASN A 115 -14.25 14.59 -2.68
CA ASN A 115 -14.44 15.85 -3.40
C ASN A 115 -13.10 16.58 -3.56
N ASP A 116 -12.75 16.97 -4.78
CA ASP A 116 -11.60 17.80 -5.11
C ASP A 116 -11.76 19.19 -4.47
N PHE A 117 -11.25 19.34 -3.25
CA PHE A 117 -11.03 20.65 -2.65
C PHE A 117 -9.56 21.00 -2.85
N TYR A 118 -9.32 21.96 -3.72
CA TYR A 118 -8.00 22.54 -3.92
C TYR A 118 -7.62 23.40 -2.71
N ILE A 119 -6.38 23.25 -2.23
CA ILE A 119 -5.78 24.24 -1.33
C ILE A 119 -5.62 25.51 -2.16
N THR A 120 -6.23 26.62 -1.73
CA THR A 120 -6.21 27.90 -2.44
C THR A 120 -4.94 28.72 -2.14
N GLU A 121 -4.17 28.34 -1.13
CA GLU A 121 -2.93 29.02 -0.73
C GLU A 121 -1.77 28.01 -0.62
N ASN A 122 -0.79 28.11 -1.53
CA ASN A 122 0.38 27.22 -1.62
C ASN A 122 1.49 27.56 -0.63
N THR A 123 1.23 28.31 0.45
CA THR A 123 2.28 28.73 1.37
C THR A 123 2.34 27.81 2.57
N PHE A 124 3.49 27.17 2.80
CA PHE A 124 3.77 26.45 4.04
C PHE A 124 4.33 27.41 5.12
N ASP A 125 3.67 27.50 6.27
CA ASP A 125 4.18 28.20 7.47
C ASP A 125 4.37 27.25 8.66
N TYR A 126 3.42 26.35 8.93
CA TYR A 126 3.58 25.30 9.93
C TYR A 126 2.58 24.14 9.77
N ILE A 127 2.92 22.97 10.32
CA ILE A 127 1.99 21.90 10.65
C ILE A 127 1.80 21.85 12.16
N LYS A 128 0.56 21.79 12.64
CA LYS A 128 0.25 21.65 14.07
C LYS A 128 -0.62 20.42 14.32
N LEU A 129 -0.20 19.58 15.25
CA LEU A 129 -0.99 18.51 15.85
C LEU A 129 -1.56 19.02 17.18
N ASP A 130 -2.87 18.91 17.35
CA ASP A 130 -3.58 19.34 18.56
C ASP A 130 -4.39 18.17 19.12
N ASN A 131 -3.96 17.68 20.29
CA ASN A 131 -4.50 16.50 20.98
C ASN A 131 -4.64 15.27 20.06
N MET A 132 -3.68 15.07 19.16
CA MET A 132 -3.73 14.03 18.15
C MET A 132 -3.53 12.65 18.79
N CYS A 133 -4.44 11.72 18.50
CA CYS A 133 -4.35 10.34 18.91
C CYS A 133 -4.49 9.41 17.70
N TYR A 134 -3.87 8.25 17.78
CA TYR A 134 -3.96 7.21 16.77
C TYR A 134 -4.00 5.86 17.45
N LYS A 135 -4.87 4.97 16.98
CA LYS A 135 -4.92 3.59 17.45
C LYS A 135 -4.75 2.66 16.27
N ASN A 136 -3.83 1.71 16.39
CA ASN A 136 -3.73 0.64 15.42
C ASN A 136 -4.83 -0.40 15.71
N ASP A 137 -5.61 -0.78 14.72
CA ASP A 137 -6.67 -1.79 14.91
C ASP A 137 -6.09 -3.19 15.13
N ASP A 138 -4.88 -3.44 14.62
CA ASP A 138 -4.19 -4.73 14.67
C ASP A 138 -3.25 -4.88 15.87
N SER A 139 -3.09 -3.86 16.72
CA SER A 139 -2.21 -3.93 17.89
C SER A 139 -2.67 -3.05 19.05
N GLU A 140 -2.14 -3.30 20.25
CA GLU A 140 -2.37 -2.43 21.41
C GLU A 140 -1.63 -1.08 21.34
N PHE A 141 -0.84 -0.86 20.28
CA PHE A 141 -0.08 0.38 20.11
C PHE A 141 -1.01 1.56 19.78
N SER A 142 -0.81 2.66 20.51
CA SER A 142 -1.50 3.93 20.29
C SER A 142 -0.54 5.11 20.42
N LEU A 143 -0.78 6.17 19.65
CA LEU A 143 -0.30 7.50 19.97
C LEU A 143 -1.36 8.21 20.80
N ASN A 144 -0.96 8.86 21.88
CA ASN A 144 -1.87 9.51 22.81
C ASN A 144 -1.51 10.98 22.98
N ASN A 145 -2.50 11.85 22.81
CA ASN A 145 -2.43 13.27 23.15
C ASN A 145 -1.20 14.02 22.58
N ILE A 146 -0.87 13.75 21.32
CA ILE A 146 0.27 14.37 20.65
C ILE A 146 -0.05 15.83 20.34
N ASN A 147 0.73 16.72 20.96
CA ASN A 147 0.70 18.16 20.73
C ASN A 147 2.07 18.59 20.20
N LEU A 148 2.12 19.01 18.94
CA LEU A 148 3.38 19.29 18.25
C LEU A 148 3.18 20.37 17.18
N LYS A 149 4.15 21.27 17.04
CA LYS A 149 4.17 22.27 15.97
C LYS A 149 5.48 22.19 15.19
N ILE A 150 5.39 21.89 13.90
CA ILE A 150 6.49 21.85 12.95
C ILE A 150 6.45 23.15 12.15
N GLU A 151 7.40 24.04 12.38
CA GLU A 151 7.46 25.36 11.75
C GLU A 151 8.34 25.36 10.50
N LYS A 152 8.01 26.27 9.58
CA LYS A 152 8.76 26.48 8.34
C LYS A 152 10.24 26.68 8.57
N ASN A 153 11.03 26.07 7.68
CA ASN A 153 12.49 26.20 7.59
C ASN A 153 13.27 25.72 8.81
N LYS A 154 12.63 24.97 9.71
CA LYS A 154 13.29 24.34 10.86
C LYS A 154 13.62 22.88 10.62
N LYS A 155 14.63 22.39 11.37
CA LYS A 155 15.13 21.02 11.35
C LYS A 155 14.75 20.34 12.66
N TYR A 156 14.00 19.26 12.57
CA TYR A 156 13.50 18.49 13.68
C TYR A 156 14.11 17.08 13.67
N VAL A 157 14.52 16.60 14.85
CA VAL A 157 14.95 15.21 15.04
C VAL A 157 14.06 14.52 16.06
N ILE A 158 13.46 13.41 15.67
CA ILE A 158 12.60 12.61 16.55
C ILE A 158 13.39 11.39 17.06
N LEU A 159 13.49 11.26 18.38
CA LEU A 159 14.21 10.21 19.10
C LEU A 159 13.27 9.40 20.00
N GLY A 160 13.70 8.20 20.36
CA GLY A 160 12.93 7.28 21.21
C GLY A 160 13.22 5.81 20.93
N HIS A 161 12.89 4.95 21.89
CA HIS A 161 13.08 3.50 21.77
C HIS A 161 12.28 2.88 20.61
N SER A 162 12.64 1.68 20.16
CA SER A 162 11.82 0.96 19.19
C SER A 162 10.42 0.75 19.75
N GLY A 163 9.38 0.99 18.95
CA GLY A 163 7.99 0.96 19.41
C GLY A 163 7.45 2.24 20.03
N SER A 164 8.25 3.29 20.24
CA SER A 164 7.77 4.55 20.85
C SER A 164 6.83 5.39 19.97
N GLY A 165 6.58 4.99 18.72
CA GLY A 165 5.61 5.63 17.84
C GLY A 165 6.12 6.67 16.85
N LYS A 166 7.44 6.84 16.72
CA LYS A 166 8.10 7.81 15.82
C LYS A 166 7.67 7.71 14.35
N SER A 167 7.74 6.52 13.76
CA SER A 167 7.35 6.30 12.37
C SER A 167 5.85 6.49 12.17
N THR A 168 5.04 6.17 13.18
CA THR A 168 3.59 6.48 13.17
C THR A 168 3.36 7.99 13.19
N LEU A 169 4.08 8.74 14.01
CA LEU A 169 4.00 10.21 14.05
C LEU A 169 4.37 10.83 12.70
N LEU A 170 5.44 10.35 12.04
CA LEU A 170 5.77 10.79 10.68
C LEU A 170 4.66 10.52 9.68
N LYS A 171 4.03 9.34 9.75
CA LYS A 171 2.90 8.99 8.85
C LYS A 171 1.66 9.86 9.11
N ILE A 172 1.44 10.32 10.34
CA ILE A 172 0.39 11.30 10.66
C ILE A 172 0.75 12.67 10.08
N LEU A 173 2.00 13.13 10.26
CA LEU A 173 2.47 14.39 9.67
C LEU A 173 2.40 14.37 8.13
N ALA A 174 2.67 13.21 7.52
CA ALA A 174 2.50 12.97 6.08
C ALA A 174 1.03 12.81 5.65
N ASN A 175 0.09 12.82 6.60
CA ASN A 175 -1.34 12.61 6.40
C ASN A 175 -1.65 11.30 5.63
N ILE A 176 -0.94 10.22 5.96
CA ILE A 176 -1.09 8.89 5.34
C ILE A 176 -2.10 8.03 6.13
N LEU A 177 -2.23 8.24 7.44
CA LEU A 177 -3.09 7.43 8.32
C LEU A 177 -4.49 8.05 8.47
N SER A 178 -5.52 7.21 8.37
CA SER A 178 -6.93 7.64 8.45
C SER A 178 -7.59 7.47 9.82
N ASN A 179 -7.08 6.57 10.66
CA ASN A 179 -7.69 6.23 11.97
C ASN A 179 -7.14 7.13 13.09
N THR A 180 -7.25 8.44 12.90
CA THR A 180 -6.78 9.45 13.86
C THR A 180 -7.95 10.18 14.51
N SER A 181 -7.75 10.67 15.73
CA SER A 181 -8.66 11.59 16.41
C SER A 181 -7.88 12.80 16.92
N GLY A 182 -8.56 13.94 17.10
CA GLY A 182 -7.90 15.22 17.30
C GLY A 182 -7.66 15.91 15.96
N ASN A 183 -6.89 17.01 15.97
CA ASN A 183 -6.87 17.93 14.84
C ASN A 183 -5.46 18.06 14.27
N LEU A 184 -5.35 17.89 12.95
CA LEU A 184 -4.17 18.22 12.17
C LEU A 184 -4.44 19.56 11.49
N TYR A 185 -3.57 20.55 11.70
CA TYR A 185 -3.65 21.85 11.05
C TYR A 185 -2.47 22.03 10.10
N LEU A 186 -2.76 22.60 8.94
CA LEU A 186 -1.76 23.18 8.06
C LEU A 186 -2.00 24.70 8.07
N ASN A 187 -1.03 25.44 8.60
CA ASN A 187 -1.19 26.83 8.98
C ASN A 187 -2.43 26.99 9.88
N GLU A 188 -3.35 27.90 9.54
CA GLU A 188 -4.58 28.13 10.30
C GLU A 188 -5.76 27.22 9.91
N SER A 189 -5.62 26.40 8.86
CA SER A 189 -6.72 25.58 8.35
C SER A 189 -6.68 24.15 8.90
N GLU A 190 -7.82 23.69 9.43
CA GLU A 190 -8.00 22.30 9.84
C GLU A 190 -7.96 21.38 8.62
N TYR A 191 -7.08 20.40 8.69
CA TYR A 191 -6.72 19.53 7.57
C TYR A 191 -7.56 18.26 7.62
N SER A 192 -8.47 18.12 6.65
CA SER A 192 -9.10 16.82 6.41
C SER A 192 -8.14 15.88 5.67
N ILE A 193 -8.19 14.59 6.01
CA ILE A 193 -7.27 13.50 5.64
C ILE A 193 -7.06 13.28 4.12
N HIS A 194 -7.67 14.05 3.22
CA HIS A 194 -7.78 13.70 1.80
C HIS A 194 -7.34 14.77 0.78
N LYS A 195 -6.39 15.66 1.10
CA LYS A 195 -6.01 16.77 0.17
C LYS A 195 -4.52 16.80 -0.14
N ASN A 196 -4.13 17.60 -1.14
CA ASN A 196 -2.85 17.75 -1.87
C ASN A 196 -1.56 17.95 -1.03
N ILE A 197 -1.40 17.26 0.10
CA ILE A 197 -0.20 17.31 0.94
C ILE A 197 1.04 16.84 0.18
N SER A 198 0.86 16.00 -0.84
CA SER A 198 1.94 15.51 -1.71
C SER A 198 2.68 16.63 -2.46
N GLN A 199 2.09 17.83 -2.57
CA GLN A 199 2.74 19.01 -3.14
C GLN A 199 3.57 19.79 -2.11
N MET A 200 3.34 19.59 -0.81
CA MET A 200 4.02 20.33 0.28
C MET A 200 4.94 19.44 1.11
N ILE A 201 4.72 18.13 1.12
CA ILE A 201 5.43 17.17 1.93
C ILE A 201 5.95 16.03 1.05
N SER A 202 7.25 15.78 1.14
CA SER A 202 7.89 14.57 0.64
C SER A 202 8.19 13.63 1.80
N PHE A 203 7.74 12.39 1.70
CA PHE A 203 7.96 11.36 2.71
C PHE A 203 8.91 10.28 2.17
N VAL A 204 10.03 10.08 2.86
CA VAL A 204 10.97 8.99 2.61
C VAL A 204 10.75 7.93 3.69
N SER A 205 10.09 6.85 3.29
CA SER A 205 9.78 5.72 4.17
C SER A 205 11.02 4.89 4.52
N GLN A 206 10.96 4.17 5.65
CA GLN A 206 11.99 3.22 6.07
C GLN A 206 12.27 2.15 5.00
N GLU A 207 11.23 1.67 4.30
CA GLU A 207 11.35 0.76 3.16
C GLU A 207 10.82 1.41 1.89
N THR A 208 11.72 1.91 1.03
CA THR A 208 11.32 2.51 -0.25
C THR A 208 10.81 1.45 -1.23
N PHE A 209 9.54 1.57 -1.63
CA PHE A 209 8.97 0.76 -2.70
C PHE A 209 9.59 1.12 -4.06
N ILE A 210 9.98 0.11 -4.85
CA ILE A 210 10.57 0.27 -6.19
C ILE A 210 9.64 -0.39 -7.22
N PHE A 211 9.29 0.38 -8.26
CA PHE A 211 8.55 -0.13 -9.41
C PHE A 211 9.47 -0.98 -10.28
N ASN A 212 8.92 -2.03 -10.90
CA ASN A 212 9.63 -2.84 -11.89
C ASN A 212 9.72 -2.10 -13.22
N ASP A 213 10.54 -1.04 -13.23
CA ASP A 213 10.71 -0.09 -14.32
C ASP A 213 12.10 0.55 -14.21
N THR A 214 12.48 1.41 -15.16
CA THR A 214 13.76 2.13 -15.21
C THR A 214 14.05 2.97 -13.96
N LEU A 215 15.33 3.28 -13.73
CA LEU A 215 15.75 4.18 -12.64
C LEU A 215 15.10 5.56 -12.81
N LYS A 216 15.02 6.07 -14.05
CA LYS A 216 14.37 7.34 -14.37
C LYS A 216 12.92 7.34 -13.89
N ASN A 217 12.11 6.37 -14.31
CA ASN A 217 10.71 6.27 -13.90
C ASN A 217 10.53 6.08 -12.39
N ASN A 218 11.44 5.34 -11.76
CA ASN A 218 11.44 5.20 -10.31
C ASN A 218 11.74 6.50 -9.57
N ILE A 219 12.61 7.37 -10.09
CA ILE A 219 12.92 8.67 -9.46
C ILE A 219 11.83 9.70 -9.77
N THR A 220 11.35 9.76 -11.02
CA THR A 220 10.35 10.75 -11.45
C THR A 220 8.91 10.39 -11.06
N LEU A 221 8.66 9.14 -10.68
CA LEU A 221 7.33 8.61 -10.44
C LEU A 221 6.37 8.88 -11.62
N TYR A 222 6.89 8.73 -12.84
CA TYR A 222 6.16 8.96 -14.10
C TYR A 222 5.74 10.42 -14.37
N ASN A 223 6.17 11.38 -13.55
CA ASN A 223 6.01 12.80 -13.84
C ASN A 223 7.09 13.29 -14.81
N GLU A 224 6.81 14.41 -15.48
CA GLU A 224 7.76 15.07 -16.37
C GLU A 224 8.69 15.99 -15.60
N TYR A 225 10.00 15.77 -15.76
CA TYR A 225 11.08 16.60 -15.24
C TYR A 225 12.16 16.76 -16.30
N SER A 226 12.90 17.86 -16.26
CA SER A 226 14.07 18.06 -17.12
C SER A 226 15.19 17.08 -16.74
N ASP A 227 16.03 16.72 -17.72
CA ASP A 227 17.18 15.84 -17.45
C ASP A 227 18.17 16.48 -16.46
N GLU A 228 18.23 17.83 -16.40
CA GLU A 228 19.04 18.56 -15.41
C GLU A 228 18.55 18.35 -13.99
N GLU A 229 17.24 18.44 -13.74
CA GLU A 229 16.64 18.19 -12.43
C GLU A 229 16.86 16.75 -11.98
N ILE A 230 16.65 15.79 -12.89
CA ILE A 230 16.87 14.37 -12.61
C ILE A 230 18.34 14.12 -12.25
N ASN A 231 19.28 14.73 -13.00
CA ASN A 231 20.70 14.58 -12.73
C ASN A 231 21.11 15.18 -11.37
N LYS A 232 20.56 16.34 -10.99
CA LYS A 232 20.77 16.93 -9.66
C LYS A 232 20.26 16.02 -8.55
N ALA A 233 19.09 15.42 -8.71
CA ALA A 233 18.54 14.48 -7.73
C ALA A 233 19.40 13.21 -7.60
N ILE A 234 19.93 12.69 -8.71
CA ILE A 234 20.85 11.54 -8.73
C ILE A 234 22.17 11.87 -8.01
N GLU A 235 22.76 13.03 -8.28
CA GLU A 235 24.00 13.49 -7.64
C GLU A 235 23.80 13.73 -6.13
N PHE A 236 22.70 14.40 -5.76
CA PHE A 236 22.38 14.66 -4.36
C PHE A 236 22.27 13.36 -3.55
N SER A 237 21.64 12.34 -4.13
CA SER A 237 21.37 11.05 -3.49
C SER A 237 22.49 10.01 -3.60
N LEU A 238 23.65 10.35 -4.21
CA LEU A 238 24.80 9.46 -4.39
C LEU A 238 24.44 8.20 -5.21
N LEU A 239 23.72 8.39 -6.32
CA LEU A 239 23.24 7.36 -7.26
C LEU A 239 23.97 7.36 -8.61
N GLU A 240 25.06 8.11 -8.75
CA GLU A 240 25.80 8.27 -10.02
C GLU A 240 26.31 6.93 -10.54
N ASN A 241 26.74 6.06 -9.65
CA ASN A 241 27.16 4.68 -9.94
C ASN A 241 26.03 3.80 -10.51
N LEU A 242 24.76 4.12 -10.24
CA LEU A 242 23.60 3.43 -10.80
C LEU A 242 23.15 4.02 -12.13
N LYS A 243 23.44 5.29 -12.38
CA LYS A 243 23.17 5.96 -13.65
C LYS A 243 23.83 5.20 -14.81
N ASP A 244 25.11 4.89 -14.68
CA ASP A 244 25.87 4.20 -15.75
C ASP A 244 25.51 2.72 -15.89
N ARG A 245 25.02 2.08 -14.81
CA ARG A 245 24.72 0.64 -14.78
C ARG A 245 23.36 0.27 -15.38
N LYS A 246 22.38 1.18 -15.38
CA LYS A 246 20.94 0.82 -15.50
C LYS A 246 20.12 1.69 -16.46
N ILE A 247 20.76 2.59 -17.23
CA ILE A 247 20.08 3.40 -18.26
C ILE A 247 19.65 2.57 -19.49
N GLN A 248 20.17 1.35 -19.70
CA GLN A 248 19.98 0.62 -20.97
C GLN A 248 19.19 -0.69 -20.92
N GLN A 249 18.73 -1.19 -19.77
CA GLN A 249 17.99 -2.47 -19.74
C GLN A 249 16.78 -2.43 -18.80
N GLU A 250 15.61 -2.71 -19.39
CA GLU A 250 14.39 -3.17 -18.74
C GLU A 250 14.71 -4.43 -17.92
N SER A 251 15.18 -4.24 -16.70
CA SER A 251 15.48 -5.32 -15.76
C SER A 251 14.80 -5.01 -14.44
N ASN A 252 14.25 -6.03 -13.79
CA ASN A 252 13.55 -5.94 -12.51
C ASN A 252 14.43 -5.26 -11.46
N LEU A 253 14.32 -3.92 -11.36
CA LEU A 253 15.14 -3.12 -10.46
C LEU A 253 14.92 -3.52 -9.00
N GLN A 254 13.70 -3.98 -8.69
CA GLN A 254 13.33 -4.42 -7.35
C GLN A 254 14.28 -5.49 -6.78
N ASP A 255 14.69 -6.48 -7.59
CA ASP A 255 15.50 -7.62 -7.13
C ASP A 255 17.01 -7.36 -7.15
N THR A 256 17.47 -6.32 -7.88
CA THR A 256 18.90 -6.06 -8.09
C THR A 256 19.47 -4.95 -7.21
N LEU A 257 18.62 -4.19 -6.51
CA LEU A 257 19.04 -3.09 -5.67
C LEU A 257 19.36 -3.57 -4.25
N SER A 258 20.41 -2.99 -3.66
CA SER A 258 20.66 -3.10 -2.23
C SER A 258 19.64 -2.27 -1.42
N GLY A 259 19.50 -2.56 -0.13
CA GLY A 259 18.65 -1.75 0.77
C GLY A 259 19.06 -0.27 0.78
N GLY A 260 20.37 0.02 0.77
CA GLY A 260 20.89 1.37 0.71
C GLY A 260 20.55 2.10 -0.60
N GLU A 261 20.65 1.43 -1.74
CA GLU A 261 20.26 2.01 -3.03
C GLU A 261 18.76 2.31 -3.11
N ARG A 262 17.91 1.44 -2.57
CA ARG A 262 16.45 1.70 -2.47
C ARG A 262 16.16 2.97 -1.67
N LYS A 263 16.85 3.18 -0.55
CA LYS A 263 16.72 4.39 0.27
C LYS A 263 17.18 5.64 -0.46
N LYS A 264 18.33 5.56 -1.15
CA LYS A 264 18.83 6.66 -2.00
C LYS A 264 17.84 7.04 -3.11
N ILE A 265 17.16 6.07 -3.73
CA ILE A 265 16.08 6.35 -4.68
C ILE A 265 14.92 7.07 -4.00
N GLY A 266 14.53 6.66 -2.79
CA GLY A 266 13.52 7.35 -1.99
C GLY A 266 13.88 8.81 -1.72
N LEU A 267 15.14 9.07 -1.36
CA LEU A 267 15.67 10.42 -1.20
C LEU A 267 15.67 11.19 -2.52
N ALA A 268 16.10 10.58 -3.63
CA ALA A 268 16.10 11.21 -4.95
C ALA A 268 14.69 11.67 -5.34
N ARG A 269 13.65 10.87 -5.06
CA ARG A 269 12.24 11.26 -5.26
C ARG A 269 11.88 12.51 -4.47
N ALA A 270 12.23 12.55 -3.18
CA ALA A 270 11.92 13.67 -2.31
C ALA A 270 12.63 14.97 -2.75
N ILE A 271 13.89 14.86 -3.18
CA ILE A 271 14.66 16.01 -3.68
C ILE A 271 14.14 16.48 -5.03
N LEU A 272 13.76 15.57 -5.92
CA LEU A 272 13.22 15.93 -7.23
C LEU A 272 11.83 16.59 -7.13
N ASN A 273 11.01 16.16 -6.17
CA ASN A 273 9.68 16.74 -5.93
C ASN A 273 9.74 18.15 -5.29
N ASP A 274 10.90 18.54 -4.73
CA ASP A 274 11.22 19.87 -4.21
C ASP A 274 10.15 20.50 -3.26
N THR A 275 9.59 19.70 -2.36
CA THR A 275 8.54 20.16 -1.43
C THR A 275 9.08 21.00 -0.26
N ASP A 276 8.23 21.78 0.40
CA ASP A 276 8.61 22.62 1.56
C ASP A 276 9.00 21.81 2.81
N VAL A 277 8.42 20.63 2.98
CA VAL A 277 8.68 19.71 4.10
C VAL A 277 9.23 18.39 3.58
N ILE A 278 10.29 17.88 4.22
CA ILE A 278 10.84 16.55 3.96
C ILE A 278 10.82 15.75 5.25
N LEU A 279 10.09 14.63 5.23
CA LEU A 279 9.93 13.70 6.33
C LEU A 279 10.79 12.45 6.04
N LEU A 280 11.67 12.10 6.97
CA LEU A 280 12.66 11.03 6.78
C LEU A 280 12.52 9.98 7.87
N ASP A 281 12.10 8.77 7.50
CA ASP A 281 11.94 7.65 8.42
C ASP A 281 13.16 6.72 8.34
N GLU A 282 14.10 6.88 9.27
CA GLU A 282 15.31 6.07 9.39
C GLU A 282 16.12 5.89 8.09
N LEU A 283 16.50 7.00 7.45
CA LEU A 283 17.28 6.97 6.21
C LEU A 283 18.57 6.13 6.32
N ASN A 284 19.14 5.98 7.52
CA ASN A 284 20.47 5.38 7.73
C ASN A 284 20.50 3.86 7.95
N SER A 285 19.39 3.19 8.25
CA SER A 285 19.48 1.81 8.78
C SER A 285 20.03 0.78 7.78
N SER A 286 20.14 1.13 6.49
CA SER A 286 20.66 0.26 5.43
C SER A 286 21.79 0.90 4.61
N LEU A 287 22.31 2.05 5.05
CA LEU A 287 23.40 2.77 4.41
C LEU A 287 24.72 2.50 5.15
N ASP A 288 25.84 2.53 4.43
CA ASP A 288 27.16 2.58 5.05
C ASP A 288 27.36 3.93 5.78
N SER A 289 28.22 3.94 6.79
CA SER A 289 28.42 5.12 7.66
C SER A 289 28.85 6.38 6.89
N THR A 290 29.64 6.21 5.82
CA THR A 290 30.16 7.32 5.03
C THR A 290 29.05 7.94 4.18
N SER A 291 28.29 7.11 3.44
CA SER A 291 27.13 7.58 2.67
C SER A 291 26.08 8.23 3.57
N SER A 292 25.78 7.64 4.72
CA SER A 292 24.83 8.20 5.69
C SER A 292 25.22 9.61 6.11
N LYS A 293 26.46 9.80 6.57
CA LYS A 293 26.94 11.11 7.03
C LYS A 293 26.84 12.16 5.93
N ILE A 294 27.29 11.84 4.72
CA ILE A 294 27.25 12.78 3.58
C ILE A 294 25.81 13.19 3.25
N LEU A 295 24.88 12.23 3.21
CA LEU A 295 23.49 12.51 2.87
C LEU A 295 22.79 13.32 3.97
N GLU A 296 23.00 12.97 5.24
CA GLU A 296 22.44 13.73 6.35
C GLU A 296 22.95 15.17 6.37
N ASP A 297 24.26 15.38 6.17
CA ASP A 297 24.84 16.71 6.10
C ASP A 297 24.21 17.53 4.98
N ARG A 298 24.12 16.96 3.77
CA ARG A 298 23.46 17.60 2.63
C ARG A 298 22.00 17.96 2.91
N ILE A 299 21.25 17.07 3.56
CA ILE A 299 19.83 17.27 3.89
C ILE A 299 19.65 18.41 4.91
N PHE A 300 20.46 18.42 5.97
CA PHE A 300 20.39 19.47 6.99
C PHE A 300 20.88 20.83 6.47
N ASP A 301 21.78 20.83 5.48
CA ASP A 301 22.28 22.05 4.84
C ASP A 301 21.33 22.62 3.77
N LEU A 302 20.23 21.92 3.44
CA LEU A 302 19.19 22.45 2.55
C LEU A 302 18.57 23.73 3.15
N LYS A 303 18.69 24.83 2.41
CA LYS A 303 18.05 26.11 2.76
C LYS A 303 16.57 26.09 2.40
N ASP A 304 15.78 26.85 3.15
CA ASP A 304 14.35 27.04 2.88
C ASP A 304 13.54 25.73 2.84
N LYS A 305 13.99 24.72 3.60
CA LYS A 305 13.32 23.41 3.73
C LYS A 305 13.12 23.06 5.18
N THR A 306 11.94 22.55 5.49
CA THR A 306 11.61 22.00 6.80
C THR A 306 11.93 20.52 6.80
N ILE A 307 12.74 20.06 7.75
CA ILE A 307 13.16 18.65 7.79
C ILE A 307 12.66 18.04 9.09
N VAL A 308 12.03 16.87 9.01
CA VAL A 308 11.69 16.08 10.20
C VAL A 308 12.28 14.69 10.01
N MET A 309 13.29 14.35 10.81
CA MET A 309 14.00 13.09 10.69
C MET A 309 13.81 12.22 11.92
N VAL A 310 13.35 10.99 11.70
CA VAL A 310 13.36 9.92 12.70
C VAL A 310 14.66 9.15 12.59
N THR A 311 15.34 8.94 13.71
CA THR A 311 16.51 8.07 13.77
C THR A 311 16.54 7.27 15.06
N HIS A 312 16.97 6.01 14.96
CA HIS A 312 17.34 5.18 16.12
C HIS A 312 18.83 5.25 16.45
N LYS A 313 19.65 5.74 15.51
CA LYS A 313 21.08 5.94 15.72
C LYS A 313 21.31 7.40 16.04
N ILE A 314 21.82 7.66 17.23
CA ILE A 314 22.23 9.00 17.62
C ILE A 314 23.45 9.37 16.80
N ASN A 315 23.26 10.33 15.90
CA ASN A 315 24.34 11.03 15.25
C ASN A 315 24.38 12.44 15.84
N TYR A 316 25.38 12.69 16.68
CA TYR A 316 25.56 13.97 17.36
C TYR A 316 25.60 15.15 16.38
N HIS A 317 26.18 14.95 15.19
CA HIS A 317 26.27 15.99 14.18
C HIS A 317 24.89 16.52 13.76
N ASN A 318 23.89 15.65 13.64
CA ASN A 318 22.53 16.05 13.27
C ASN A 318 21.80 16.70 14.43
N LEU A 319 22.05 16.25 15.66
CA LEU A 319 21.45 16.85 16.85
C LEU A 319 21.93 18.29 17.06
N VAL A 320 23.18 18.58 16.73
CA VAL A 320 23.72 19.95 16.78
C VAL A 320 23.10 20.85 15.71
N LYS A 321 22.80 20.30 14.53
CA LYS A 321 22.14 21.04 13.44
C LYS A 321 20.62 21.13 13.57
N ALA A 322 20.02 20.41 14.52
CA ALA A 322 18.58 20.42 14.73
C ALA A 322 18.17 21.66 15.52
N ASP A 323 17.14 22.36 15.04
CA ASP A 323 16.51 23.46 15.78
C ASP A 323 15.73 22.91 16.99
N GLU A 324 15.14 21.71 16.85
CA GLU A 324 14.38 21.07 17.92
C GLU A 324 14.50 19.54 17.86
N ILE A 325 14.69 18.94 19.03
CA ILE A 325 14.72 17.49 19.22
C ILE A 325 13.46 17.09 19.97
N ILE A 326 12.76 16.08 19.48
CA ILE A 326 11.49 15.58 20.02
C ILE A 326 11.74 14.16 20.53
N CYS A 327 11.63 13.95 21.84
CA CYS A 327 11.75 12.64 22.46
C CYS A 327 10.36 12.02 22.64
N MET A 328 10.19 10.82 22.09
CA MET A 328 8.99 10.02 22.24
C MET A 328 9.23 8.78 23.10
N ASP A 329 8.24 8.47 23.93
CA ASP A 329 8.18 7.24 24.72
C ASP A 329 6.73 6.76 24.81
N ASP A 330 6.51 5.45 24.67
CA ASP A 330 5.17 4.81 24.77
C ASP A 330 4.01 5.55 24.07
N GLY A 331 4.30 6.13 22.91
CA GLY A 331 3.30 6.81 22.08
C GLY A 331 2.96 8.23 22.50
N GLU A 332 3.77 8.85 23.36
CA GLU A 332 3.64 10.23 23.80
C GLU A 332 4.92 11.03 23.51
N ILE A 333 4.81 12.36 23.42
CA ILE A 333 5.98 13.26 23.44
C ILE A 333 6.32 13.53 24.91
N VAL A 334 7.44 13.02 25.37
CA VAL A 334 7.87 13.12 26.78
C VAL A 334 8.79 14.30 27.04
N GLU A 335 9.50 14.77 26.01
CA GLU A 335 10.40 15.92 26.12
C GLU A 335 10.69 16.49 24.74
N ASN A 336 10.80 17.82 24.63
CA ASN A 336 11.24 18.51 23.42
C ASN A 336 12.00 19.80 23.76
N GLY A 337 12.85 20.23 22.84
CA GLY A 337 13.67 21.45 22.97
C GLY A 337 14.90 21.41 22.08
N ASN A 338 15.70 22.47 22.10
CA ASN A 338 17.01 22.43 21.45
C ASN A 338 18.01 21.57 22.26
N LEU A 339 19.13 21.22 21.66
CA LEU A 339 20.11 20.32 22.27
C LEU A 339 20.66 20.86 23.60
N GLU A 340 20.96 22.16 23.70
CA GLU A 340 21.52 22.78 24.90
C GLU A 340 20.51 22.71 26.06
N GLU A 341 19.25 23.10 25.82
CA GLU A 341 18.16 23.03 26.79
C GLU A 341 17.94 21.60 27.30
N LEU A 342 17.98 20.60 26.42
CA LEU A 342 17.78 19.20 26.79
C LEU A 342 18.94 18.65 27.63
N LEU A 343 20.17 19.08 27.35
CA LEU A 343 21.34 18.72 28.14
C LEU A 343 21.31 19.39 29.53
N GLU A 344 20.88 20.65 29.62
CA GLU A 344 20.75 21.38 30.88
C GLU A 344 19.63 20.83 31.77
N LYS A 345 18.47 20.49 31.19
CA LYS A 345 17.32 19.93 31.93
C LYS A 345 17.63 18.58 32.58
N GLN A 346 18.62 17.85 32.05
CA GLN A 346 18.96 16.48 32.48
C GLN A 346 17.73 15.55 32.53
N GLY A 347 16.82 15.75 31.57
CA GLY A 347 15.53 15.09 31.45
C GLY A 347 15.58 13.67 30.87
N TYR A 348 14.52 13.28 30.18
CA TYR A 348 14.43 11.99 29.49
C TYR A 348 15.54 11.85 28.43
N PHE A 349 15.80 12.91 27.67
CA PHE A 349 16.86 12.95 26.67
C PHE A 349 18.22 12.64 27.30
N TYR A 350 18.61 13.37 28.35
CA TYR A 350 19.91 13.19 29.00
C TYR A 350 20.06 11.79 29.61
N ARG A 351 19.02 11.26 30.26
CA ARG A 351 19.09 9.93 30.91
C ARG A 351 19.21 8.78 29.91
N ASN A 352 18.52 8.86 28.77
CA ASN A 352 18.50 7.76 27.80
C ASN A 352 19.54 7.92 26.68
N PHE A 353 19.95 9.16 26.39
CA PHE A 353 20.79 9.50 25.23
C PHE A 353 22.02 10.33 25.59
N GLY A 354 22.11 10.88 26.81
CA GLY A 354 23.19 11.75 27.25
C GLY A 354 24.53 11.05 27.50
N GLU A 355 24.57 9.76 27.87
CA GLU A 355 25.85 9.05 28.04
C GLU A 355 26.65 8.93 26.72
N LEU A 356 25.96 8.94 25.57
CA LEU A 356 26.60 8.95 24.25
C LEU A 356 27.34 10.27 23.98
N TYR A 357 26.94 11.37 24.61
CA TYR A 357 27.64 12.67 24.55
C TYR A 357 29.06 12.56 25.11
N GLY A 358 29.25 11.87 26.23
CA GLY A 358 30.56 11.72 26.89
C GLY A 358 31.60 10.92 26.07
N LYS A 359 31.15 10.13 25.09
CA LYS A 359 32.02 9.36 24.19
C LYS A 359 32.50 10.15 22.97
N TYR A 360 31.70 11.09 22.45
CA TYR A 360 32.05 11.86 21.24
C TYR A 360 32.99 13.05 21.50
N PHE A 361 33.15 13.47 22.75
CA PHE A 361 34.04 14.59 23.14
C PHE A 361 35.31 14.15 23.90
N ARG A 362 35.59 12.85 23.94
CA ARG A 362 36.83 12.32 24.55
C ARG A 362 37.94 12.01 23.54
N ASP A 363 37.69 12.15 22.24
CA ASP A 363 38.67 11.95 21.17
C ASP A 363 38.87 13.21 20.33
#